data_AF-A0A496S452-F1
#
_entry.id   AF-A0A496S452-F1
#
_cell.length_a   1.000
_cell.length_b   1.000
_cell.length_c   1.000
_cell.angle_alpha   90.00
_cell.angle_beta   90.00
_cell.angle_gamma   90.00
#
_symmetry.space_group_name_H-M   'P 1'
#
loop_
_entity.id
_entity.type
_entity.pdbx_description
1 polymer ?
#
loop_
_entity_poly.entity_id
_entity_poly.type
_entity_poly.pdbx_seq_one_letter_code
_entity_poly.pdbx_strand_id
1 'polypeptide(L)'
;MKLRFLGVILLISFTGCVSLSSLKPLIELGKSDKLKEKTLKEETENFLKIKEAIEKGELKKGLSKEEFLKDYPPPVVVIPEGNLERWVYKRGESSWFSSDKIYLFFDSEYILEDWQIKGSSLSSE
;
A
#
# COMPACT_ATOMS: atom_id res chain seq x y z
N MET A 1 -35.01 -19.81 -67.10
CA MET A 1 -34.77 -18.59 -66.30
C MET A 1 -35.36 -18.84 -64.91
N LYS A 2 -34.62 -18.55 -63.82
CA LYS A 2 -34.87 -18.90 -62.40
C LYS A 2 -34.07 -20.10 -61.87
N LEU A 3 -32.78 -19.87 -61.62
CA LEU A 3 -32.01 -20.62 -60.62
C LEU A 3 -30.82 -19.76 -60.14
N ARG A 4 -31.12 -18.70 -59.35
CA ARG A 4 -30.10 -17.81 -58.78
C ARG A 4 -30.59 -17.18 -57.47
N PHE A 5 -30.88 -17.96 -56.43
CA PHE A 5 -31.10 -17.43 -55.08
C PHE A 5 -30.88 -18.49 -54.00
N LEU A 6 -29.80 -19.27 -54.11
CA LEU A 6 -29.47 -20.30 -53.10
C LEU A 6 -27.97 -20.30 -52.74
N GLY A 7 -27.36 -19.11 -52.64
CA GLY A 7 -25.91 -18.98 -52.44
C GLY A 7 -25.47 -17.85 -51.52
N VAL A 8 -26.35 -17.31 -50.67
CA VAL A 8 -26.03 -16.15 -49.80
C VAL A 8 -26.30 -16.42 -48.31
N ILE A 9 -26.87 -17.58 -47.94
CA ILE A 9 -27.23 -17.91 -46.54
C ILE A 9 -26.20 -18.87 -45.88
N LEU A 10 -24.99 -18.97 -46.43
CA LEU A 10 -23.94 -19.86 -45.89
C LEU A 10 -22.64 -19.11 -45.54
N LEU A 11 -22.74 -17.89 -45.01
CA LEU A 11 -21.56 -17.06 -44.69
C LEU A 11 -21.65 -16.31 -43.35
N ILE A 12 -22.53 -16.71 -42.42
CA ILE A 12 -22.67 -16.06 -41.10
C ILE A 12 -22.63 -17.10 -39.95
N SER A 13 -21.63 -17.99 -39.96
CA SER A 13 -21.38 -18.89 -38.81
C SER A 13 -19.95 -18.82 -38.29
N PHE A 14 -19.20 -17.78 -38.62
CA PHE A 14 -17.93 -17.44 -37.96
C PHE A 14 -18.10 -16.28 -36.96
N THR A 15 -19.13 -16.33 -36.12
CA THR A 15 -19.22 -15.44 -34.96
C THR A 15 -18.47 -16.06 -33.77
N GLY A 16 -17.18 -15.74 -33.72
CA GLY A 16 -16.40 -15.50 -32.50
C GLY A 16 -16.48 -16.53 -31.37
N CYS A 17 -15.56 -17.52 -31.39
CA CYS A 17 -15.02 -18.04 -30.14
C CYS A 17 -14.14 -16.96 -29.50
N VAL A 18 -14.73 -16.02 -28.75
CA VAL A 18 -13.96 -15.19 -27.82
C VAL A 18 -13.49 -16.11 -26.70
N SER A 19 -12.23 -16.53 -26.80
CA SER A 19 -11.56 -17.32 -25.76
C SER A 19 -11.65 -16.56 -24.43
N LEU A 20 -12.29 -17.20 -23.44
CA LEU A 20 -12.40 -16.77 -22.04
C LEU A 20 -11.03 -16.44 -21.41
N SER A 21 -9.94 -16.84 -22.05
CA SER A 21 -8.55 -16.52 -21.66
C SER A 21 -8.25 -15.02 -21.69
N SER A 22 -9.00 -14.24 -22.48
CA SER A 22 -8.83 -12.77 -22.60
C SER A 22 -9.30 -11.99 -21.37
N LEU A 23 -10.07 -12.62 -20.47
CA LEU A 23 -10.58 -12.01 -19.24
C LEU A 23 -9.63 -12.21 -18.04
N LYS A 24 -8.68 -13.15 -18.12
CA LYS A 24 -7.71 -13.42 -17.03
C LYS A 24 -6.89 -12.17 -16.65
N PRO A 25 -6.35 -11.38 -17.60
CA PRO A 25 -5.58 -10.18 -17.25
C PRO A 25 -6.43 -9.13 -16.52
N LEU A 26 -7.70 -8.95 -16.90
CA LEU A 26 -8.61 -8.01 -16.24
C LEU A 26 -8.96 -8.45 -14.81
N ILE A 27 -9.15 -9.75 -14.59
CA ILE A 27 -9.40 -10.31 -13.25
C ILE A 27 -8.16 -10.17 -12.36
N GLU A 28 -6.97 -10.43 -12.91
CA GLU A 28 -5.70 -10.26 -12.21
C GLU A 28 -5.43 -8.79 -11.87
N LEU A 29 -5.68 -7.87 -12.80
CA LEU A 29 -5.60 -6.42 -12.57
C LEU A 29 -6.56 -6.00 -11.44
N GLY A 30 -7.82 -6.40 -11.51
CA GLY A 30 -8.81 -6.07 -10.47
C GLY A 30 -8.48 -6.66 -9.09
N LYS A 31 -7.79 -7.80 -9.02
CA LYS A 31 -7.25 -8.34 -7.76
C LYS A 31 -6.08 -7.50 -7.26
N SER A 32 -5.19 -7.05 -8.14
CA SER A 32 -4.05 -6.20 -7.79
C SER A 32 -4.51 -4.84 -7.25
N ASP A 33 -5.55 -4.26 -7.84
CA ASP A 33 -6.11 -2.98 -7.41
C ASP A 33 -6.72 -3.07 -6.01
N LYS A 34 -7.50 -4.14 -5.74
CA LYS A 34 -8.06 -4.40 -4.41
C LYS A 34 -6.98 -4.62 -3.36
N LEU A 35 -5.91 -5.35 -3.70
CA LEU A 35 -4.80 -5.58 -2.78
C LEU A 35 -4.05 -4.28 -2.48
N LYS A 36 -3.85 -3.45 -3.50
CA LYS A 36 -3.25 -2.12 -3.36
C LYS A 36 -4.10 -1.23 -2.48
N GLU A 37 -5.40 -1.15 -2.72
CA GLU A 37 -6.33 -0.35 -1.91
C GLU A 37 -6.32 -0.80 -0.44
N LYS A 38 -6.33 -2.12 -0.19
CA LYS A 38 -6.22 -2.68 1.17
C LYS A 38 -4.92 -2.29 1.85
N THR A 39 -3.80 -2.38 1.13
CA THR A 39 -2.48 -2.01 1.65
C THR A 39 -2.42 -0.53 2.01
N LEU A 40 -2.89 0.36 1.14
CA LEU A 40 -2.91 1.80 1.42
C LEU A 40 -3.81 2.13 2.62
N LYS A 41 -4.94 1.44 2.76
CA LYS A 41 -5.80 1.59 3.92
C LYS A 41 -5.10 1.16 5.22
N GLU A 42 -4.46 0.00 5.21
CA GLU A 42 -3.70 -0.53 6.36
C GLU A 42 -2.53 0.40 6.73
N GLU A 43 -1.76 0.89 5.77
CA GLU A 43 -0.69 1.88 6.00
C GLU A 43 -1.23 3.14 6.69
N THR A 44 -2.38 3.64 6.24
CA THR A 44 -3.03 4.83 6.81
C THR A 44 -3.50 4.57 8.24
N GLU A 45 -4.16 3.45 8.50
CA GLU A 45 -4.62 3.07 9.84
C GLU A 45 -3.45 2.91 10.80
N ASN A 46 -2.36 2.25 10.36
CA ASN A 46 -1.15 2.08 11.14
C ASN A 46 -0.50 3.42 11.48
N PHE A 47 -0.38 4.31 10.49
CA PHE A 47 0.14 5.67 10.71
C PHE A 47 -0.69 6.43 11.74
N LEU A 48 -2.03 6.41 11.63
CA LEU A 48 -2.91 7.12 12.55
C LEU A 48 -2.79 6.56 13.98
N LYS A 49 -2.68 5.24 14.13
CA LYS A 49 -2.51 4.59 15.43
C LYS A 49 -1.21 5.03 16.12
N ILE A 50 -0.09 5.09 15.38
CA ILE A 50 1.18 5.57 15.94
C ILE A 50 1.09 7.06 16.27
N LYS A 51 0.50 7.87 15.37
CA LYS A 51 0.33 9.32 15.58
C LYS A 51 -0.44 9.60 16.87
N GLU A 52 -1.57 8.93 17.05
CA GLU A 52 -2.43 9.08 18.21
C GLU A 52 -1.70 8.67 19.51
N ALA A 53 -0.95 7.58 19.49
CA ALA A 53 -0.16 7.14 20.64
C ALA A 53 0.93 8.16 21.04
N ILE A 54 1.54 8.83 20.06
CA ILE A 54 2.48 9.93 20.30
C ILE A 54 1.76 11.14 20.89
N GLU A 55 0.66 11.58 20.28
CA GLU A 55 -0.09 12.77 20.70
C GLU A 55 -0.70 12.63 22.10
N LYS A 56 -1.09 11.41 22.49
CA LYS A 56 -1.58 11.11 23.84
C LYS A 56 -0.48 10.84 24.86
N GLY A 57 0.79 10.79 24.46
CA GLY A 57 1.91 10.44 25.33
C GLY A 57 1.91 8.97 25.79
N GLU A 58 1.22 8.10 25.07
CA GLU A 58 1.18 6.65 25.32
C GLU A 58 2.47 5.98 24.84
N LEU A 59 3.07 6.49 23.77
CA LEU A 59 4.35 6.00 23.27
C LEU A 59 5.49 6.45 24.20
N LYS A 60 6.29 5.48 24.67
CA LYS A 60 7.39 5.71 25.62
C LYS A 60 8.73 5.29 25.01
N LYS A 61 9.77 6.07 25.31
CA LYS A 61 11.16 5.68 25.04
C LYS A 61 11.56 4.50 25.91
N GLY A 62 12.54 3.73 25.47
CA GLY A 62 13.04 2.55 26.21
C GLY A 62 12.32 1.24 25.87
N LEU A 63 11.32 1.27 24.99
CA LEU A 63 10.64 0.05 24.53
C LEU A 63 11.54 -0.72 23.56
N SER A 64 11.69 -2.03 23.79
CA SER A 64 12.27 -2.92 22.77
C SER A 64 11.34 -3.03 21.55
N LYS A 65 11.87 -3.43 20.41
CA LYS A 65 11.05 -3.74 19.22
C LYS A 65 9.97 -4.78 19.50
N GLU A 66 10.32 -5.83 20.25
CA GLU A 66 9.39 -6.91 20.59
C GLU A 66 8.25 -6.41 21.48
N GLU A 67 8.52 -5.49 22.42
CA GLU A 67 7.48 -4.84 23.22
C GLU A 67 6.65 -3.89 22.37
N PHE A 68 7.30 -3.08 21.54
CA PHE A 68 6.62 -2.17 20.65
C PHE A 68 5.62 -2.90 19.73
N LEU A 69 6.04 -4.01 19.11
CA LEU A 69 5.21 -4.78 18.17
C LEU A 69 4.06 -5.57 18.85
N LYS A 70 4.02 -5.67 20.18
CA LYS A 70 2.86 -6.25 20.89
C LYS A 70 1.69 -5.30 20.87
N ASP A 71 1.95 -4.01 21.03
CA ASP A 71 0.91 -2.99 21.20
C ASP A 71 0.66 -2.19 19.90
N TYR A 72 1.67 -2.09 19.05
CA TYR A 72 1.68 -1.24 17.87
C TYR A 72 1.91 -2.03 16.57
N PRO A 73 1.33 -1.55 15.45
CA PRO A 73 1.46 -2.23 14.16
C PRO A 73 2.89 -2.12 13.60
N PRO A 74 3.30 -3.05 12.71
CA PRO A 74 4.60 -2.99 12.07
C PRO A 74 4.73 -1.76 11.16
N PRO A 75 5.97 -1.29 10.91
CA PRO A 75 6.23 -0.14 10.05
C PRO A 75 6.02 -0.50 8.57
N VAL A 76 5.87 0.54 7.74
CA VAL A 76 5.82 0.38 6.28
C VAL A 76 7.21 0.05 5.74
N VAL A 77 8.24 0.73 6.28
CA VAL A 77 9.64 0.53 5.87
C VAL A 77 10.54 0.53 7.11
N VAL A 78 11.53 -0.36 7.07
CA VAL A 78 12.63 -0.41 8.03
C VAL A 78 13.91 -0.02 7.27
N ILE A 79 14.60 1.00 7.76
CA ILE A 79 15.84 1.52 7.15
C ILE A 79 16.98 1.32 8.16
N PRO A 80 17.95 0.44 7.89
CA PRO A 80 19.16 0.35 8.70
C PRO A 80 20.06 1.56 8.43
N GLU A 81 20.56 2.19 9.49
CA GLU A 81 21.45 3.35 9.45
C GLU A 81 22.67 3.12 10.34
N GLY A 82 23.67 2.41 9.81
CA GLY A 82 24.83 1.98 10.57
C GLY A 82 24.42 1.01 11.67
N ASN A 83 24.58 1.43 12.92
CA ASN A 83 24.18 0.65 14.10
C ASN A 83 22.75 0.99 14.59
N LEU A 84 22.05 1.91 13.92
CA LEU A 84 20.70 2.32 14.27
C LEU A 84 19.69 1.73 13.28
N GLU A 85 18.43 1.69 13.69
CA GLU A 85 17.34 1.28 12.81
C GLU A 85 16.21 2.32 12.84
N ARG A 86 15.82 2.79 11.66
CA ARG A 86 14.75 3.76 11.50
C ARG A 86 13.51 3.08 10.93
N TRP A 87 12.41 3.15 11.67
CA TRP A 87 11.11 2.67 11.22
C TRP A 87 10.30 3.83 10.66
N VAL A 88 9.63 3.59 9.53
CA VAL A 88 8.86 4.60 8.82
C VAL A 88 7.41 4.20 8.75
N TYR A 89 6.54 5.06 9.27
CA TYR A 89 5.11 5.01 9.06
C TYR A 89 4.71 6.16 8.15
N LYS A 90 3.86 5.88 7.17
CA LYS A 90 3.31 6.88 6.24
C LYS A 90 1.85 6.57 5.99
N ARG A 91 1.11 7.58 5.56
CA ARG A 91 -0.23 7.35 5.02
C ARG A 91 -0.14 6.57 3.70
N GLY A 92 -1.19 5.80 3.42
CA GLY A 92 -1.33 5.07 2.17
C GLY A 92 -1.65 6.01 1.02
N GLU A 93 -0.62 6.59 0.44
CA GLU A 93 -0.69 7.35 -0.80
C GLU A 93 0.19 6.69 -1.87
N SER A 94 -0.19 6.87 -3.13
CA SER A 94 0.59 6.40 -4.29
C SER A 94 1.92 7.13 -4.47
N SER A 95 2.10 8.29 -3.83
CA SER A 95 3.34 9.08 -3.88
C SER A 95 4.08 8.98 -2.55
N TRP A 96 5.37 8.65 -2.62
CA TRP A 96 6.25 8.60 -1.44
C TRP A 96 6.56 9.99 -0.86
N PHE A 97 6.51 11.05 -1.68
CA PHE A 97 7.02 12.36 -1.32
C PHE A 97 5.98 13.31 -0.71
N SER A 98 4.69 13.02 -0.86
CA SER A 98 3.58 13.94 -0.51
C SER A 98 2.92 13.67 0.84
N SER A 99 3.36 12.64 1.58
CA SER A 99 2.68 12.24 2.80
C SER A 99 3.46 12.65 4.04
N ASP A 100 2.72 13.01 5.09
CA ASP A 100 3.19 12.98 6.46
C ASP A 100 3.84 11.63 6.78
N LYS A 101 4.95 11.66 7.52
CA LYS A 101 5.70 10.48 7.94
C LYS A 101 6.02 10.56 9.42
N ILE A 102 5.97 9.42 10.07
CA ILE A 102 6.50 9.23 11.42
C ILE A 102 7.74 8.35 11.30
N TYR A 103 8.83 8.84 11.86
CA TYR A 103 10.08 8.12 11.98
C TYR A 103 10.25 7.71 13.44
N LEU A 104 10.45 6.43 13.70
CA LEU A 104 10.88 5.93 15.00
C LEU A 104 12.34 5.50 14.89
N PHE A 105 13.15 5.86 15.88
CA PHE A 105 14.58 5.61 15.89
C PHE A 105 14.90 4.60 16.99
N PHE A 106 15.41 3.45 16.59
CA PHE A 106 15.87 2.40 17.47
C PHE A 106 17.41 2.40 17.50
N ASP A 107 17.97 2.21 18.69
CA ASP A 107 19.41 2.05 18.86
C ASP A 107 19.92 0.67 18.41
N SER A 108 21.20 0.43 18.66
CA SER A 108 21.86 -0.84 18.35
C SER A 108 21.39 -2.02 19.21
N GLU A 109 20.74 -1.73 20.33
CA GLU A 109 20.11 -2.73 21.20
C GLU A 109 18.63 -2.91 20.87
N TYR A 110 18.16 -2.29 19.78
CA TYR A 110 16.78 -2.32 19.31
C TYR A 110 15.79 -1.70 20.29
N ILE A 111 16.24 -0.68 21.02
CA ILE A 111 15.43 0.08 21.96
C ILE A 111 15.02 1.41 21.32
N LEU A 112 13.75 1.78 21.48
CA LEU A 112 13.20 3.03 20.97
C LEU A 112 13.80 4.23 21.72
N GLU A 113 14.67 4.99 21.07
CA GLU A 113 15.31 6.18 21.64
C GLU A 113 14.53 7.46 21.32
N ASP A 114 13.95 7.58 20.13
CA ASP A 114 13.30 8.82 19.70
C ASP A 114 12.27 8.62 18.59
N TRP A 115 11.47 9.67 18.34
CA TRP A 115 10.57 9.73 17.19
C TRP A 115 10.41 11.14 16.64
N GLN A 116 10.12 11.23 15.34
CA GLN A 116 9.86 12.49 14.65
C GLN A 116 8.65 12.38 13.74
N ILE A 117 7.77 13.38 13.81
CA ILE A 117 6.67 13.56 12.85
C ILE A 117 7.14 14.61 11.83
N LYS A 118 7.26 14.24 10.56
CA LYS A 118 7.52 15.17 9.47
C LYS A 118 6.31 15.26 8.58
N GLY A 119 5.69 16.43 8.53
CA GLY A 119 4.62 16.72 7.59
C GLY A 119 5.15 17.29 6.27
N SER A 120 4.42 17.05 5.18
CA SER A 120 4.62 17.79 3.93
C SER A 120 3.80 19.07 3.97
N SER A 121 4.00 19.92 4.97
CA SER A 121 3.61 21.32 4.84
C SER A 121 4.62 21.96 3.90
N LEU A 122 4.37 21.85 2.59
CA LEU A 122 4.84 22.88 1.67
C LEU A 122 4.28 24.19 2.22
N SER A 123 5.19 24.94 2.84
CA SER A 123 5.33 26.38 2.68
C SER A 123 4.75 26.85 1.35
N SER A 124 3.47 27.18 1.34
CA SER A 124 2.94 28.22 0.47
C SER A 124 3.22 29.55 1.18
N GLU A 125 4.46 30.02 1.00
CA GLU A 125 4.78 31.45 0.98
C GLU A 125 4.33 32.04 -0.36
#